data_AF-A0A3N5PG83-F1
#
_entry.id   AF-A0A3N5PG83-F1
#
_cell.length_a   1.000
_cell.length_b   1.000
_cell.length_c   1.000
_cell.angle_alpha   90.00
_cell.angle_beta   90.00
_cell.angle_gamma   90.00
#
_symmetry.space_group_name_H-M   'P 1'
#
loop_
_entity.id
_entity.type
_entity.pdbx_description
1 polymer ?
#
loop_
_entity_poly.entity_id
_entity_poly.type
_entity_poly.pdbx_seq_one_letter_code
_entity_poly.pdbx_strand_id
1 'polypeptide(L)'
;MAEKSGSSNPPDAGLPTGFKMVYAGLPLVAFYAAEMIRPLIGKTIFVRDSGNRTRSGELKYVPNVREDSRGEIPPVEFIDERPLFLREIVCIGVYERPK
;
A
#
# COMPACT_ATOMS: atom_id res chain seq x y z
N MET A 1 -33.78 -1.17 23.83
CA MET A 1 -32.96 -1.53 22.66
C MET A 1 -32.28 -0.25 22.21
N ALA A 2 -30.99 -0.06 22.50
CA ALA A 2 -30.26 1.14 22.15
C ALA A 2 -29.07 0.75 21.27
N GLU A 3 -29.00 1.38 20.11
CA GLU A 3 -28.05 1.15 19.03
C GLU A 3 -26.61 1.32 19.53
N LYS A 4 -25.80 0.27 19.41
CA LYS A 4 -24.34 0.39 19.46
C LYS A 4 -23.91 1.08 18.17
N SER A 5 -23.59 2.37 18.24
CA SER A 5 -22.59 2.97 17.35
C SER A 5 -21.23 2.35 17.67
N GLY A 6 -21.05 1.10 17.25
CA GLY A 6 -19.75 0.45 17.20
C GLY A 6 -19.13 0.77 15.85
N SER A 7 -18.43 1.89 15.75
CA SER A 7 -17.42 2.08 14.71
C SER A 7 -16.27 1.11 15.01
N SER A 8 -16.50 -0.18 14.78
CA SER A 8 -15.58 -1.28 15.09
C SER A 8 -15.13 -1.94 13.80
N ASN A 9 -14.48 -1.17 12.93
CA ASN A 9 -13.42 -1.77 12.13
C ASN A 9 -12.12 -1.34 12.80
N PRO A 10 -11.43 -2.19 13.60
CA PRO A 10 -9.98 -2.07 13.54
C PRO A 10 -9.66 -2.32 12.06
N PRO A 11 -9.04 -1.39 11.34
CA PRO A 11 -8.55 -1.72 10.02
C PRO A 11 -7.31 -2.57 10.32
N ASP A 12 -7.50 -3.82 10.70
CA ASP A 12 -6.45 -4.81 10.70
C ASP A 12 -6.66 -5.59 9.41
N ALA A 13 -6.26 -4.95 8.31
CA ALA A 13 -6.38 -5.49 6.97
C ALA A 13 -5.42 -6.68 6.75
N GLY A 14 -5.12 -7.48 7.78
CA GLY A 14 -4.06 -8.47 7.77
C GLY A 14 -2.68 -7.82 7.62
N LEU A 15 -2.47 -6.68 8.27
CA LEU A 15 -1.15 -6.06 8.28
C LEU A 15 -0.23 -6.81 9.26
N PRO A 16 1.04 -7.05 8.89
CA PRO A 16 1.97 -7.66 9.82
C PRO A 16 2.24 -6.75 11.03
N THR A 17 2.58 -7.37 12.16
CA THR A 17 2.92 -6.64 13.40
C THR A 17 4.04 -5.63 13.16
N GLY A 18 3.87 -4.40 13.64
CA GLY A 18 4.82 -3.30 13.46
C GLY A 18 4.60 -2.46 12.19
N PHE A 19 3.63 -2.83 11.35
CA PHE A 19 3.17 -1.98 10.26
C PHE A 19 2.00 -1.11 10.70
N LYS A 20 2.08 0.18 10.41
CA LYS A 20 0.98 1.12 10.52
C LYS A 20 0.24 1.20 9.21
N MET A 21 -1.08 1.10 9.28
CA MET A 21 -1.96 1.31 8.14
C MET A 21 -1.78 2.72 7.56
N VAL A 22 -1.48 2.79 6.27
CA VAL A 22 -1.52 4.04 5.48
C VAL A 22 -2.84 4.11 4.71
N TYR A 23 -3.24 2.98 4.11
CA TYR A 23 -4.46 2.89 3.32
C TYR A 23 -5.06 1.49 3.43
N ALA A 24 -6.38 1.41 3.61
CA ALA A 24 -7.16 0.21 3.35
C ALA A 24 -8.55 0.60 2.86
N GLY A 25 -8.98 0.03 1.74
CA GLY A 25 -10.27 0.36 1.16
C GLY A 25 -10.44 -0.18 -0.25
N LEU A 26 -11.03 0.65 -1.11
CA LEU A 26 -11.30 0.33 -2.51
C LEU A 26 -9.98 0.17 -3.29
N PRO A 27 -9.97 -0.62 -4.38
CA PRO A 27 -8.79 -0.77 -5.21
C PRO A 27 -8.37 0.57 -5.81
N LEU A 28 -7.16 1.00 -5.48
CA LEU A 28 -6.54 2.20 -6.05
C LEU A 28 -5.97 1.90 -7.42
N VAL A 29 -6.18 2.84 -8.33
CA VAL A 29 -5.42 2.88 -9.58
C VAL A 29 -3.96 3.22 -9.29
N ALA A 30 -3.09 2.83 -10.22
CA ALA A 30 -1.63 2.96 -10.11
C ALA A 30 -1.16 4.35 -9.70
N PHE A 31 -1.79 5.39 -10.24
CA PHE A 31 -1.48 6.79 -9.96
C PHE A 31 -1.64 7.11 -8.46
N TYR A 32 -2.82 6.90 -7.89
CA TYR A 32 -3.07 7.18 -6.48
C TYR A 32 -2.24 6.28 -5.57
N ALA A 33 -2.04 5.02 -5.93
CA ALA A 33 -1.16 4.13 -5.18
C ALA A 33 0.29 4.66 -5.16
N ALA A 34 0.81 5.14 -6.30
CA ALA A 34 2.14 5.71 -6.42
C ALA A 34 2.29 6.99 -5.59
N GLU A 35 1.31 7.90 -5.65
CA GLU A 35 1.31 9.13 -4.85
C GLU A 35 1.33 8.85 -3.34
N MET A 36 0.59 7.82 -2.88
CA MET A 36 0.56 7.45 -1.47
C MET A 36 1.88 6.86 -0.96
N ILE A 37 2.58 6.06 -1.77
CA ILE A 37 3.84 5.42 -1.36
C ILE A 37 5.08 6.24 -1.69
N ARG A 38 5.01 7.23 -2.58
CA ARG A 38 6.13 8.12 -2.91
C ARG A 38 6.79 8.79 -1.69
N PRO A 39 6.05 9.30 -0.68
CA PRO A 39 6.69 9.83 0.54
C PRO A 39 7.29 8.74 1.45
N LEU A 40 7.09 7.46 1.13
CA LEU A 40 7.58 6.30 1.89
C LEU A 40 8.86 5.69 1.29
N ILE A 41 9.47 6.33 0.28
CA ILE A 41 10.76 5.90 -0.27
C ILE A 41 11.81 5.87 0.86
N GLY A 42 12.57 4.78 0.93
CA GLY A 42 13.52 4.49 2.03
C GLY A 42 12.86 3.92 3.29
N LYS A 43 11.57 3.58 3.26
CA LYS A 43 10.88 2.88 4.35
C LYS A 43 10.44 1.50 3.91
N THR A 44 10.40 0.55 4.84
CA THR A 44 9.75 -0.74 4.62
C THR A 44 8.25 -0.54 4.55
N ILE A 45 7.64 -0.90 3.42
CA ILE A 45 6.19 -0.84 3.23
C ILE A 45 5.64 -2.25 3.03
N PHE A 46 4.36 -2.41 3.33
CA PHE A 46 3.55 -3.57 3.01
C PHE A 46 2.46 -3.12 2.04
N VAL A 47 2.22 -3.86 0.97
CA VAL A 47 1.19 -3.56 -0.02
C VAL A 47 0.44 -4.82 -0.39
N ARG A 48 -0.87 -4.69 -0.62
CA ARG A 48 -1.74 -5.78 -1.06
C ARG A 48 -2.61 -5.32 -2.23
N ASP A 49 -2.70 -6.13 -3.27
CA ASP A 49 -3.61 -5.92 -4.40
C ASP A 49 -4.97 -6.62 -4.21
N SER A 50 -5.93 -6.32 -5.08
CA SER A 50 -7.28 -6.90 -5.08
C SER A 50 -7.29 -8.42 -5.25
N GLY A 51 -6.29 -8.99 -5.90
CA GLY A 51 -6.04 -10.43 -6.02
C GLY A 51 -5.42 -11.07 -4.77
N ASN A 52 -5.37 -10.34 -3.65
CA ASN A 52 -4.85 -10.77 -2.36
C ASN A 52 -3.36 -11.15 -2.37
N ARG A 53 -2.58 -10.69 -3.36
CA ARG A 53 -1.12 -10.85 -3.34
C ARG A 53 -0.53 -9.74 -2.50
N THR A 54 0.45 -10.10 -1.69
CA THR A 54 1.10 -9.18 -0.76
C THR A 54 2.57 -9.05 -1.12
N ARG A 55 3.10 -7.83 -0.99
CA ARG A 55 4.54 -7.57 -1.01
C ARG A 55 4.93 -6.73 0.18
N SER A 56 6.09 -7.03 0.73
CA SER A 56 6.70 -6.23 1.79
C SER A 56 8.18 -6.08 1.52
N GLY A 57 8.69 -4.86 1.59
CA GLY A 57 10.09 -4.58 1.37
C GLY A 57 10.40 -3.10 1.53
N GLU A 58 11.69 -2.77 1.61
CA GLU A 58 12.13 -1.37 1.61
C GLU A 58 11.92 -0.76 0.23
N LEU A 59 11.12 0.31 0.17
CA LEU A 59 10.77 0.98 -1.07
C LEU A 59 11.98 1.77 -1.59
N LYS A 60 12.51 1.37 -2.74
CA LYS A 60 13.69 1.99 -3.35
C LYS A 60 13.31 3.10 -4.33
N TYR A 61 12.36 2.81 -5.21
CA TYR A 61 12.00 3.69 -6.31
C TYR A 61 10.51 3.59 -6.60
N VAL A 62 9.89 4.75 -6.81
CA VAL A 62 8.49 4.89 -7.24
C VAL A 62 8.48 5.62 -8.58
N PRO A 63 7.96 5.02 -9.64
CA PRO A 63 7.91 5.67 -10.94
C PRO A 63 6.99 6.88 -10.93
N ASN A 64 7.28 7.81 -11.84
CA ASN A 64 6.39 8.94 -12.05
C ASN A 64 5.19 8.52 -12.91
N VAL A 65 4.11 8.15 -12.24
CA VAL A 65 2.86 7.75 -12.90
C VAL A 65 2.06 9.00 -13.23
N ARG A 66 1.57 9.12 -14.46
CA ARG A 66 0.59 10.14 -14.83
C ARG A 66 -0.81 9.58 -14.62
N GLU A 67 -1.73 10.42 -14.15
CA GLU A 67 -3.13 10.03 -13.95
C GLU A 67 -3.78 9.52 -15.25
N ASP A 68 -3.45 10.14 -16.39
CA ASP A 68 -3.96 9.77 -17.72
C ASP A 68 -3.13 8.68 -18.43
N SER A 69 -2.14 8.08 -17.77
CA SER A 69 -1.34 7.01 -18.39
C SER A 69 -2.19 5.76 -18.64
N ARG A 70 -2.64 5.60 -19.89
CA ARG A 70 -3.26 4.36 -20.39
C ARG A 70 -2.24 3.28 -20.80
N GLY A 71 -0.95 3.61 -20.72
CA GLY A 71 0.15 2.72 -21.08
C GLY A 71 0.59 1.80 -19.94
N GLU A 72 1.55 0.93 -20.23
CA GLU A 72 2.17 0.08 -19.21
C GLU A 72 2.99 0.95 -18.24
N ILE A 73 2.53 1.02 -17.00
CA ILE A 73 3.19 1.77 -15.95
C ILE A 73 4.35 0.91 -15.42
N PRO A 74 5.58 1.45 -15.34
CA PRO A 74 6.69 0.72 -14.77
C PRO A 74 6.38 0.27 -13.33
N PRO A 75 6.92 -0.87 -12.88
CA PRO A 75 6.70 -1.32 -11.52
C PRO A 75 7.48 -0.46 -10.52
N VAL A 76 7.05 -0.46 -9.26
CA VAL A 76 7.85 0.04 -8.15
C VAL A 76 8.98 -0.94 -7.85
N GLU A 77 10.11 -0.42 -7.38
CA GLU A 77 11.25 -1.23 -7.00
C GLU A 77 11.42 -1.26 -5.49
N PHE A 78 11.74 -2.44 -4.99
CA PHE A 78 12.14 -2.66 -3.59
C PHE A 78 13.62 -3.03 -3.55
N ILE A 79 14.28 -2.77 -2.43
CA ILE A 79 15.68 -3.15 -2.24
C ILE A 79 15.79 -4.68 -2.07
N ASP A 80 14.93 -5.24 -1.23
CA ASP A 80 15.05 -6.63 -0.77
C ASP A 80 14.00 -7.56 -1.40
N GLU A 81 13.13 -7.03 -2.27
CA GLU A 81 11.97 -7.74 -2.81
C GLU A 81 11.82 -7.50 -4.32
N ARG A 82 11.04 -8.35 -5.00
CA ARG A 82 10.78 -8.19 -6.44
C ARG A 82 9.97 -6.94 -6.73
N PRO A 83 10.19 -6.30 -7.90
CA PRO A 83 9.40 -5.15 -8.31
C PRO A 83 7.90 -5.49 -8.40
N LEU A 84 7.05 -4.54 -8.04
CA LEU A 84 5.59 -4.69 -8.00
C LEU A 84 4.92 -3.70 -8.95
N PHE A 85 3.99 -4.20 -9.76
CA PHE A 85 3.09 -3.32 -10.51
C PHE A 85 1.98 -2.81 -9.61
N LEU A 86 1.84 -1.48 -9.51
CA LEU A 86 0.77 -0.85 -8.75
C LEU A 86 -0.54 -0.95 -9.50
N ARG A 87 -1.22 -2.09 -9.41
CA ARG A 87 -2.53 -2.30 -10.05
C ARG A 87 -3.51 -2.77 -8.98
N GLU A 88 -4.61 -2.04 -8.84
CA GLU A 88 -5.72 -2.37 -7.93
C GLU A 88 -5.26 -2.58 -6.48
N ILE A 89 -4.46 -1.65 -5.95
CA ILE A 89 -3.92 -1.75 -4.58
C ILE A 89 -5.04 -1.47 -3.58
N VAL A 90 -5.32 -2.44 -2.71
CA VAL A 90 -6.41 -2.37 -1.72
C VAL A 90 -5.91 -2.08 -0.30
N CYS A 91 -4.61 -2.30 -0.04
CA CYS A 91 -4.00 -2.05 1.26
C CYS A 91 -2.55 -1.58 1.13
N ILE A 92 -2.17 -0.61 1.94
CA ILE A 92 -0.81 -0.09 2.09
C ILE A 92 -0.54 0.10 3.58
N GLY A 93 0.56 -0.45 4.08
CA GLY A 93 1.09 -0.21 5.40
C GLY A 93 2.54 0.24 5.34
N VAL A 94 2.99 0.99 6.33
CA VAL A 94 4.38 1.38 6.51
C VAL A 94 4.90 0.83 7.81
N TYR A 95 6.08 0.21 7.80
CA TYR A 95 6.73 -0.24 9.01
C TYR A 95 7.18 0.98 9.82
N GLU A 96 6.68 1.10 11.04
CA GLU A 96 7.19 2.05 12.02
C GLU A 96 7.88 1.25 13.12
N ARG A 97 9.20 1.42 13.24
CA ARG A 97 9.97 0.76 14.31
C ARG A 97 9.33 1.14 15.65
N PRO A 98 8.90 0.16 16.48
CA PRO A 98 8.38 0.49 17.81
C PRO A 98 9.47 1.21 18.60
N LYS A 99 9.12 2.36 19.19
CA LYS A 99 9.99 3.11 20.10
C LYS A 99 10.07 2.43 21.46
#